data_AF-Q8TMY8-F1
#
_entry.id   AF-Q8TMY8-F1
#
_cell.length_a   1.000
_cell.length_b   1.000
_cell.length_c   1.000
_cell.angle_alpha   90.00
_cell.angle_beta   90.00
_cell.angle_gamma   90.00
#
_symmetry.space_group_name_H-M   'P 1'
#
loop_
_entity.id
_entity.type
_entity.pdbx_description
1 polymer ?
#
loop_
_entity_poly.entity_id
_entity_poly.type
_entity_poly.pdbx_seq_one_letter_code
_entity_poly.pdbx_strand_id
1 'polypeptide(L)'
;MDYMEQPVEVEEQPGSEVGYGVLGVPWWVVLLEGIIAIIVGLFLIYNPAVTTIFLIQVLGIFWLAGGILSVLGAFVFSGNRLWKLLAGILGIIVGILVLIYPIYSPFIVLTLFIIFIGVWAIITGAVKLFLGFKGGGWGTGILGIVTIILGLLLLNNSLVGALVLPWVFGFFLIIGGIGGIIGGLKMRT
;
A
#
# COMPACT_ATOMS: atom_id res chain seq x y z
N MET A 1 52.80 30.58 -40.05
CA MET A 1 51.35 30.66 -39.85
C MET A 1 51.03 29.66 -38.75
N ASP A 2 51.32 30.05 -37.52
CA ASP A 2 51.13 29.23 -36.33
C ASP A 2 50.12 30.00 -35.47
N TYR A 3 48.87 29.53 -35.46
CA TYR A 3 47.81 30.19 -34.72
C TYR A 3 47.85 29.67 -33.29
N MET A 4 48.38 30.51 -32.39
CA MET A 4 48.35 30.28 -30.96
C MET A 4 46.89 30.25 -30.49
N GLU A 5 46.34 29.06 -30.25
CA GLU A 5 45.06 28.91 -29.56
C GLU A 5 45.22 29.45 -28.13
N GLN A 6 44.52 30.55 -27.82
CA GLN A 6 44.42 31.03 -26.44
C GLN A 6 43.60 30.01 -25.64
N PRO A 7 44.01 29.65 -24.41
CA PRO A 7 43.24 28.73 -23.59
C PRO A 7 41.88 29.39 -23.31
N VAL A 8 40.81 28.73 -23.75
CA VAL A 8 39.45 29.12 -23.42
C VAL A 8 39.30 28.97 -21.91
N GLU A 9 39.26 30.09 -21.20
CA GLU A 9 39.00 30.11 -19.77
C GLU A 9 37.55 29.67 -19.56
N VAL A 10 37.38 28.40 -19.21
CA VAL A 10 36.07 27.83 -18.89
C VAL A 10 35.67 28.45 -17.56
N GLU A 11 34.85 29.51 -17.63
CA GLU A 11 34.19 30.05 -16.45
C GLU A 11 33.33 28.93 -15.87
N GLU A 12 33.83 28.34 -14.78
CA GLU A 12 33.18 27.23 -14.08
C GLU A 12 31.85 27.77 -13.55
N GLN A 13 30.77 27.55 -14.32
CA GLN A 13 29.44 27.94 -13.89
C GLN A 13 29.19 27.25 -12.55
N PRO A 14 28.95 28.00 -11.45
CA PRO A 14 28.72 27.40 -10.16
C PRO A 14 27.56 26.44 -10.35
N GLY A 15 27.86 25.15 -10.13
CA GLY A 15 27.00 24.04 -10.48
C GLY A 15 25.56 24.40 -10.10
N SER A 16 24.65 24.28 -11.07
CA SER A 16 23.23 24.44 -10.81
C SER A 16 22.85 23.35 -9.80
N GLU A 17 22.98 23.67 -8.52
CA GLU A 17 22.33 22.96 -7.43
C GLU A 17 20.85 23.20 -7.66
N VAL A 18 20.29 22.41 -8.57
CA VAL A 18 18.86 22.20 -8.65
C VAL A 18 18.52 21.49 -7.36
N GLY A 19 18.37 22.27 -6.30
CA GLY A 19 17.87 21.82 -5.03
C GLY A 19 16.49 21.26 -5.32
N TYR A 20 16.41 19.93 -5.40
CA TYR A 20 15.14 19.23 -5.25
C TYR A 20 14.67 19.55 -3.84
N GLY A 21 14.02 20.71 -3.67
CA GLY A 21 13.37 21.07 -2.42
C GLY A 21 12.51 19.89 -2.07
N VAL A 22 12.82 19.23 -0.96
CA VAL A 22 12.02 18.14 -0.43
C VAL A 22 10.62 18.73 -0.30
N LEU A 23 9.71 18.38 -1.22
CA LEU A 23 8.35 18.87 -1.22
C LEU A 23 7.71 18.31 0.04
N GLY A 24 7.78 19.08 1.12
CA GLY A 24 7.19 18.74 2.40
C GLY A 24 5.70 18.57 2.20
N VAL A 25 5.14 17.48 2.72
CA VAL A 25 3.69 17.26 2.67
C VAL A 25 3.01 18.40 3.43
N PRO A 26 2.08 19.14 2.81
CA PRO A 26 1.41 20.23 3.50
C PRO A 26 0.65 19.74 4.73
N TRP A 27 0.74 20.47 5.85
CA TRP A 27 0.12 20.09 7.13
C TRP A 27 -1.39 19.82 7.03
N TRP A 28 -2.09 20.55 6.16
CA TRP A 28 -3.53 20.41 5.94
C TRP A 28 -3.89 19.10 5.23
N VAL A 29 -2.99 18.54 4.40
CA VAL A 29 -3.20 17.24 3.74
C VAL A 29 -3.22 16.13 4.78
N VAL A 30 -2.24 16.15 5.69
CA VAL A 30 -2.13 15.16 6.78
C VAL A 30 -3.33 15.25 7.73
N LEU A 31 -3.80 16.47 8.02
CA LEU A 31 -5.00 16.67 8.83
C LEU A 31 -6.26 16.12 8.15
N LEU A 32 -6.45 16.44 6.87
CA LEU A 32 -7.59 15.97 6.09
C LEU A 32 -7.59 14.44 5.96
N GLU A 33 -6.42 13.84 5.72
CA GLU A 33 -6.25 12.39 5.74
C GLU A 33 -6.66 11.80 7.10
N GLY A 34 -6.23 12.40 8.21
CA GLY A 34 -6.58 11.93 9.55
C GLY A 34 -8.09 11.99 9.85
N ILE A 35 -8.74 13.09 9.44
CA ILE A 35 -10.20 13.25 9.57
C ILE A 35 -10.94 12.19 8.74
N ILE A 36 -10.54 12.01 7.47
CA ILE A 36 -11.15 11.01 6.58
C ILE A 36 -10.96 9.61 7.15
N ALA A 37 -9.76 9.28 7.63
CA ALA A 37 -9.46 7.99 8.23
C ALA A 37 -10.37 7.69 9.43
N ILE A 38 -10.57 8.65 10.34
CA ILE A 38 -11.49 8.48 11.47
C ILE A 38 -12.93 8.24 10.98
N ILE A 39 -13.42 9.03 10.03
CA ILE A 39 -14.79 8.90 9.51
C ILE A 39 -14.99 7.52 8.89
N VAL A 40 -14.07 7.10 8.01
CA VAL A 40 -14.13 5.78 7.37
C VAL A 40 -14.01 4.66 8.42
N GLY A 41 -13.14 4.84 9.41
CA GLY A 41 -12.95 3.87 10.49
C GLY A 41 -14.20 3.69 11.36
N LEU A 42 -14.88 4.78 11.71
CA LEU A 42 -16.16 4.74 12.41
C LEU A 42 -17.24 4.03 11.58
N PHE A 43 -17.30 4.32 10.28
CA PHE A 43 -18.24 3.64 9.39
C PHE A 43 -17.96 2.14 9.27
N LEU A 44 -16.68 1.72 9.22
CA LEU A 44 -16.31 0.31 9.22
C LEU A 44 -16.71 -0.42 10.51
N ILE A 45 -16.69 0.25 11.67
CA ILE A 45 -17.12 -0.36 12.92
C ILE A 45 -18.65 -0.46 13.01
N TYR A 46 -19.36 0.58 12.57
CA TYR A 46 -20.81 0.67 12.71
C TYR A 46 -21.57 -0.08 11.61
N ASN A 47 -21.13 0.04 10.35
CA ASN A 47 -21.73 -0.61 9.19
C ASN A 47 -20.66 -1.24 8.27
N PRO A 48 -19.96 -2.27 8.77
CA PRO A 48 -18.82 -2.87 8.09
C PRO A 48 -19.16 -3.35 6.67
N ALA A 49 -20.33 -3.93 6.48
CA ALA A 49 -20.74 -4.48 5.19
C ALA A 49 -20.86 -3.40 4.11
N VAL A 50 -21.66 -2.37 4.36
CA VAL A 50 -21.91 -1.29 3.38
C VAL A 50 -20.63 -0.48 3.14
N THR A 51 -19.89 -0.17 4.19
CA THR A 51 -18.64 0.60 4.05
C THR A 51 -17.57 -0.18 3.30
N THR A 52 -17.46 -1.48 3.55
CA THR A 52 -16.53 -2.35 2.82
C THR A 52 -16.89 -2.43 1.34
N ILE A 53 -18.18 -2.59 1.00
CA ILE A 53 -18.63 -2.55 -0.41
C ILE A 53 -18.17 -1.26 -1.07
N PHE A 54 -18.43 -0.11 -0.42
CA PHE A 54 -18.04 1.19 -0.94
C PHE A 54 -16.52 1.32 -1.14
N LEU A 55 -15.72 0.97 -0.13
CA LEU A 55 -14.26 1.03 -0.21
C LEU A 55 -13.71 0.13 -1.32
N ILE A 56 -14.31 -1.04 -1.51
CA ILE A 56 -13.88 -1.99 -2.54
C ILE A 56 -14.30 -1.51 -3.93
N GLN A 57 -15.44 -0.84 -4.07
CA GLN A 57 -15.78 -0.16 -5.33
C GLN A 57 -14.76 0.94 -5.66
N VAL A 58 -14.39 1.77 -4.68
CA VAL A 58 -13.34 2.79 -4.85
C VAL A 58 -12.02 2.14 -5.28
N LEU A 59 -11.62 1.04 -4.64
CA LEU A 59 -10.45 0.25 -5.03
C LEU A 59 -10.57 -0.29 -6.47
N GLY A 60 -11.75 -0.78 -6.85
CA GLY A 60 -12.04 -1.24 -8.22
C GLY A 60 -11.87 -0.14 -9.26
N ILE A 61 -12.31 1.09 -8.96
CA ILE A 61 -12.08 2.26 -9.82
C ILE A 61 -10.58 2.53 -9.97
N PHE A 62 -9.81 2.48 -8.88
CA PHE A 62 -8.37 2.66 -8.93
C PHE A 62 -7.66 1.57 -9.74
N TRP A 63 -8.06 0.31 -9.60
CA TRP A 63 -7.53 -0.79 -10.41
C TRP A 63 -7.87 -0.66 -11.89
N LEU A 64 -9.09 -0.21 -12.19
CA LEU A 64 -9.51 0.06 -13.56
C LEU A 64 -8.68 1.20 -14.17
N ALA A 65 -8.59 2.33 -13.47
CA ALA A 65 -7.82 3.49 -13.93
C ALA A 65 -6.33 3.16 -14.09
N GLY A 66 -5.72 2.53 -13.07
CA GLY A 66 -4.34 2.06 -13.13
C GLY A 66 -4.10 1.04 -14.23
N GLY A 67 -5.06 0.15 -14.47
CA GLY A 67 -5.03 -0.81 -15.56
C GLY A 67 -5.00 -0.14 -16.93
N ILE A 68 -5.90 0.82 -17.16
CA ILE A 68 -5.95 1.64 -18.38
C ILE A 68 -4.62 2.38 -18.58
N LEU A 69 -4.14 3.08 -17.55
CA LEU A 69 -2.87 3.81 -17.60
C LEU A 69 -1.68 2.88 -17.88
N SER A 70 -1.67 1.66 -17.32
CA SER A 70 -0.61 0.68 -17.57
C SER A 70 -0.62 0.17 -19.02
N VAL A 71 -1.82 -0.08 -19.58
CA VAL A 71 -1.95 -0.44 -21.01
C VAL A 71 -1.45 0.69 -21.89
N LEU A 72 -1.90 1.93 -21.67
CA LEU A 72 -1.45 3.10 -22.43
C LEU A 72 0.06 3.31 -22.30
N GLY A 73 0.60 3.21 -21.08
CA GLY A 73 2.02 3.34 -20.79
C GLY A 73 2.89 2.25 -21.43
N ALA A 74 2.30 1.11 -21.83
CA ALA A 74 2.99 0.07 -22.60
C ALA A 74 3.26 0.49 -24.05
N PHE A 75 2.50 1.46 -24.59
CA PHE A 75 2.71 2.02 -25.93
C PHE A 75 3.56 3.28 -25.92
N VAL A 76 3.54 4.04 -24.82
CA VAL A 76 4.24 5.34 -24.71
C VAL A 76 5.68 5.20 -24.22
N PHE A 77 5.94 4.36 -23.22
CA PHE A 77 7.24 4.29 -22.56
C PHE A 77 8.00 3.02 -22.93
N SER A 78 9.23 3.18 -23.43
CA SER A 78 10.17 2.07 -23.64
C SER A 78 10.48 1.37 -22.31
N GLY A 79 10.50 0.03 -22.32
CA GLY A 79 10.66 -0.81 -21.13
C GLY A 79 9.86 -2.11 -21.25
N ASN A 80 9.66 -2.81 -20.12
CA ASN A 80 8.99 -4.12 -20.02
C ASN A 80 7.51 -4.11 -20.47
N ARG A 81 7.29 -4.01 -21.78
CA ARG A 81 5.97 -3.87 -22.42
C ARG A 81 5.02 -5.00 -22.09
N LEU A 82 5.51 -6.24 -22.08
CA LEU A 82 4.73 -7.42 -21.76
C LEU A 82 4.15 -7.35 -20.33
N TRP A 83 4.98 -6.96 -19.35
CA TRP A 83 4.56 -6.83 -17.96
C TRP A 83 3.54 -5.70 -17.77
N LYS A 84 3.73 -4.56 -18.46
CA LYS A 84 2.78 -3.44 -18.44
C LYS A 84 1.42 -3.82 -19.05
N LEU A 85 1.42 -4.58 -20.14
CA LEU A 85 0.20 -5.08 -20.75
C LEU A 85 -0.50 -6.10 -19.84
N LEU A 86 0.23 -7.07 -19.30
CA LEU A 86 -0.34 -8.10 -18.42
C LEU A 86 -0.96 -7.47 -17.16
N ALA A 87 -0.21 -6.63 -16.46
CA ALA A 87 -0.70 -5.92 -15.28
C ALA A 87 -1.88 -4.99 -15.63
N GLY A 88 -1.81 -4.33 -16.79
CA GLY A 88 -2.85 -3.42 -17.26
C GLY A 88 -4.17 -4.13 -17.57
N ILE A 89 -4.12 -5.19 -18.35
CA ILE A 89 -5.28 -6.02 -18.70
C ILE A 89 -5.88 -6.63 -17.43
N LEU A 90 -5.04 -7.16 -16.53
CA LEU A 90 -5.51 -7.73 -15.27
C LEU A 90 -6.19 -6.67 -14.39
N GLY A 91 -5.61 -5.48 -14.27
CA GLY A 91 -6.21 -4.36 -13.53
C GLY A 91 -7.57 -3.94 -14.10
N ILE A 92 -7.70 -3.88 -15.42
CA ILE A 92 -8.98 -3.58 -16.10
C ILE A 92 -10.02 -4.67 -15.78
N ILE A 93 -9.66 -5.94 -15.97
CA ILE A 93 -10.59 -7.06 -15.73
C ILE A 93 -11.05 -7.06 -14.27
N VAL A 94 -10.11 -6.99 -13.33
CA VAL A 94 -10.43 -7.01 -11.90
C VAL A 94 -11.26 -5.78 -11.52
N GLY A 95 -10.89 -4.59 -12.00
CA GLY A 95 -11.64 -3.36 -11.76
C GLY A 95 -13.08 -3.44 -12.27
N ILE A 96 -13.29 -3.93 -13.49
CA ILE A 96 -14.64 -4.14 -14.06
C ILE A 96 -15.43 -5.17 -13.23
N LEU A 97 -14.83 -6.30 -12.87
CA LEU A 97 -15.50 -7.34 -12.08
C LEU A 97 -15.94 -6.82 -10.72
N VAL A 98 -15.11 -6.01 -10.06
CA VAL A 98 -15.43 -5.40 -8.78
C VAL A 98 -16.65 -4.47 -8.88
N LEU A 99 -16.74 -3.70 -9.97
CA LEU A 99 -17.82 -2.74 -10.20
C LEU A 99 -19.14 -3.41 -10.63
N ILE A 100 -19.08 -4.48 -11.42
CA ILE A 100 -20.27 -5.24 -11.86
C ILE A 100 -20.87 -6.04 -10.71
N TYR A 101 -20.03 -6.61 -9.83
CA TYR A 101 -20.48 -7.48 -8.74
C TYR A 101 -20.13 -6.91 -7.36
N PRO A 102 -20.69 -5.74 -6.97
CA PRO A 102 -20.29 -5.02 -5.75
C PRO A 102 -20.64 -5.77 -4.46
N ILE A 103 -21.60 -6.70 -4.50
CA ILE A 103 -21.99 -7.51 -3.34
C ILE A 103 -21.04 -8.69 -3.12
N TYR A 104 -20.53 -9.30 -4.21
CA TYR A 104 -19.67 -10.48 -4.13
C TYR A 104 -18.17 -10.13 -4.09
N SER A 105 -17.79 -9.03 -4.73
CA SER A 105 -16.39 -8.62 -4.82
C SER A 105 -15.72 -8.40 -3.46
N PRO A 106 -16.40 -7.91 -2.40
CA PRO A 106 -15.79 -7.80 -1.08
C PRO A 106 -15.29 -9.10 -0.50
N PHE A 107 -16.10 -10.16 -0.60
CA PHE A 107 -15.75 -11.47 -0.08
C PHE A 107 -14.50 -12.01 -0.76
N ILE A 108 -14.41 -11.87 -2.09
CA ILE A 108 -13.26 -12.33 -2.86
C ILE A 108 -12.01 -11.53 -2.49
N VAL A 109 -12.08 -10.19 -2.53
CA VAL A 109 -10.93 -9.32 -2.27
C VAL A 109 -10.41 -9.48 -0.85
N LEU A 110 -11.28 -9.48 0.15
CA LEU A 110 -10.89 -9.65 1.55
C LEU A 110 -10.34 -11.06 1.82
N THR A 111 -10.92 -12.09 1.21
CA THR A 111 -10.41 -13.46 1.36
C THR A 111 -9.01 -13.60 0.75
N LEU A 112 -8.79 -13.04 -0.45
CA LEU A 112 -7.46 -13.01 -1.06
C LEU A 112 -6.46 -12.25 -0.18
N PHE A 113 -6.88 -11.14 0.42
CA PHE A 113 -6.06 -10.38 1.33
C PHE A 113 -5.70 -11.17 2.60
N ILE A 114 -6.65 -11.93 3.18
CA ILE A 114 -6.37 -12.83 4.30
C ILE A 114 -5.41 -13.95 3.91
N ILE A 115 -5.58 -14.56 2.74
CA ILE A 115 -4.66 -15.59 2.25
C ILE A 115 -3.25 -15.02 2.14
N PHE A 116 -3.12 -13.82 1.58
CA PHE A 116 -1.84 -13.12 1.48
C PHE A 116 -1.22 -12.87 2.87
N ILE A 117 -1.98 -12.35 3.83
CA ILE A 117 -1.51 -12.14 5.21
C ILE A 117 -1.12 -13.46 5.86
N GLY A 118 -1.91 -14.52 5.69
CA GLY A 118 -1.66 -15.84 6.27
C GLY A 118 -0.37 -16.46 5.75
N VAL A 119 -0.15 -16.42 4.44
CA VAL A 119 1.10 -16.88 3.81
C VAL A 119 2.28 -16.04 4.28
N TRP A 120 2.13 -14.71 4.33
CA TRP A 120 3.16 -13.80 4.82
C TRP A 120 3.52 -14.06 6.29
N ALA A 121 2.52 -14.33 7.13
CA ALA A 121 2.70 -14.69 8.54
C ALA A 121 3.48 -16.01 8.68
N ILE A 122 3.20 -17.02 7.85
CA ILE A 122 3.96 -18.27 7.85
C ILE A 122 5.41 -18.03 7.45
N ILE A 123 5.66 -17.27 6.37
CA ILE A 123 7.03 -16.97 5.89
C ILE A 123 7.81 -16.21 6.98
N THR A 124 7.23 -15.13 7.52
CA THR A 124 7.89 -14.31 8.55
C THR A 124 8.07 -15.09 9.86
N GLY A 125 7.10 -15.93 10.22
CA GLY A 125 7.20 -16.81 11.37
C GLY A 125 8.32 -17.84 11.23
N ALA A 126 8.50 -18.42 10.04
CA ALA A 126 9.60 -19.33 9.73
C ALA A 126 10.97 -18.62 9.82
N VAL A 127 11.07 -17.39 9.29
CA VAL A 127 12.30 -16.58 9.41
C VAL A 127 12.61 -16.27 10.88
N LYS A 128 11.62 -15.83 11.67
CA LYS A 128 11.80 -15.56 13.11
C LYS A 128 12.20 -16.82 13.88
N LEU A 129 11.59 -17.96 13.57
CA LEU A 129 11.94 -19.23 14.19
C LEU A 129 13.40 -19.61 13.90
N PHE A 130 13.83 -19.48 12.65
CA PHE A 130 15.22 -19.70 12.25
C PHE A 130 16.21 -18.75 12.95
N LEU A 131 15.85 -17.47 13.09
CA LEU A 131 16.66 -16.48 13.82
C LEU A 131 16.72 -16.79 15.33
N GLY A 132 15.64 -17.32 15.91
CA GLY A 132 15.62 -17.77 17.30
C GLY A 132 16.67 -18.84 17.57
N PHE A 133 16.82 -19.81 16.65
CA PHE A 133 17.86 -20.83 16.74
C PHE A 133 19.28 -20.30 16.51
N LYS A 134 19.42 -19.21 15.73
CA LYS A 134 20.71 -18.56 15.45
C LYS A 134 21.18 -17.56 16.52
N GLY A 135 20.54 -17.55 17.69
CA GLY A 135 20.93 -16.68 18.80
C GLY A 135 20.09 -15.41 18.95
N GLY A 136 18.97 -15.27 18.22
CA GLY A 136 18.01 -14.18 18.39
C GLY A 136 17.21 -14.19 19.70
N GLY A 137 17.54 -15.09 20.63
CA GLY A 137 16.87 -15.26 21.92
C GLY A 137 15.59 -16.11 21.83
N TRP A 138 15.21 -16.70 22.97
CA TRP A 138 14.03 -17.56 23.10
C TRP A 138 12.74 -16.84 22.71
N GLY A 139 12.65 -15.53 23.00
CA GLY A 139 11.49 -14.70 22.65
C GLY A 139 11.23 -14.66 21.14
N THR A 140 12.28 -14.54 20.32
CA THR A 140 12.16 -14.52 18.86
C THR A 140 11.66 -15.86 18.31
N GLY A 141 12.11 -16.98 18.89
CA GLY A 141 11.63 -18.31 18.55
C GLY A 141 10.14 -18.50 18.85
N ILE A 142 9.70 -18.13 20.06
CA ILE A 142 8.28 -18.21 20.46
C ILE A 142 7.42 -17.32 19.57
N LEU A 143 7.85 -16.08 19.31
CA LEU A 143 7.14 -15.19 18.40
C LEU A 143 7.04 -15.78 16.99
N GLY A 144 8.09 -16.47 16.53
CA GLY A 144 8.07 -17.22 15.27
C GLY A 144 6.96 -18.28 15.25
N ILE A 145 6.92 -19.14 16.27
CA ILE A 145 5.90 -20.20 16.41
C ILE A 145 4.49 -19.59 16.45
N VAL A 146 4.28 -18.57 17.30
CA VAL A 146 2.97 -17.89 17.40
C VAL A 146 2.56 -17.29 16.05
N THR A 147 3.49 -16.66 15.32
CA THR A 147 3.20 -16.09 14.01
C THR A 147 2.83 -17.16 12.99
N ILE A 148 3.51 -18.32 12.99
CA ILE A 148 3.16 -19.47 12.12
C ILE A 148 1.76 -19.99 12.45
N ILE A 149 1.44 -20.17 13.73
CA ILE A 149 0.13 -20.64 14.17
C ILE A 149 -0.96 -19.66 13.71
N LEU A 150 -0.75 -18.35 13.89
CA LEU A 150 -1.68 -17.32 13.41
C LEU A 150 -1.87 -17.40 11.90
N GLY A 151 -0.78 -17.56 11.13
CA GLY A 151 -0.86 -17.73 9.69
C GLY A 151 -1.69 -18.96 9.28
N LEU A 152 -1.45 -20.10 9.92
CA LEU A 152 -2.22 -21.33 9.68
C LEU A 152 -3.70 -21.17 10.06
N LEU A 153 -4.01 -20.51 11.18
CA LEU A 153 -5.37 -20.22 11.60
C LEU A 153 -6.12 -19.36 10.57
N LEU A 154 -5.45 -18.30 10.06
CA LEU A 154 -6.01 -17.44 9.02
C LEU A 154 -6.27 -18.19 7.71
N LEU A 155 -5.37 -19.11 7.32
CA LEU A 155 -5.55 -19.89 6.09
C LEU A 155 -6.64 -20.96 6.22
N ASN A 156 -6.78 -21.58 7.40
CA ASN A 156 -7.78 -22.62 7.62
C ASN A 156 -9.21 -22.09 7.58
N ASN A 157 -9.42 -20.85 8.04
CA ASN A 157 -10.73 -20.19 7.97
C ASN A 157 -10.60 -18.76 7.42
N SER A 158 -10.20 -18.68 6.16
CA SER A 158 -9.97 -17.41 5.47
C SER A 158 -11.24 -16.56 5.35
N LEU A 159 -12.41 -17.20 5.30
CA LEU A 159 -13.69 -16.49 5.24
C LEU A 159 -14.02 -15.77 6.55
N VAL A 160 -13.81 -16.41 7.71
CA VAL A 160 -13.99 -15.74 9.00
C VAL A 160 -12.99 -14.61 9.17
N GLY A 161 -11.73 -14.80 8.74
CA GLY A 161 -10.74 -13.73 8.72
C GLY A 161 -11.21 -12.53 7.88
N ALA A 162 -11.75 -12.79 6.69
CA ALA A 162 -12.25 -11.76 5.79
C ALA A 162 -13.41 -10.97 6.39
N LEU A 163 -14.29 -11.65 7.12
CA LEU A 163 -15.38 -11.00 7.85
C LEU A 163 -14.86 -10.12 8.98
N VAL A 164 -13.79 -10.50 9.68
CA VAL A 164 -13.28 -9.69 10.81
C VAL A 164 -12.49 -8.46 10.35
N LEU A 165 -11.92 -8.47 9.13
CA LEU A 165 -11.07 -7.40 8.62
C LEU A 165 -11.65 -5.99 8.68
N PRO A 166 -12.92 -5.73 8.30
CA PRO A 166 -13.52 -4.40 8.39
C PRO A 166 -13.38 -3.78 9.78
N TRP A 167 -13.63 -4.55 10.84
CA TRP A 167 -13.48 -4.08 12.22
C TRP A 167 -12.02 -3.78 12.58
N VAL A 168 -11.10 -4.66 12.16
CA VAL A 168 -9.66 -4.47 12.40
C VAL A 168 -9.17 -3.21 11.69
N PHE A 169 -9.50 -3.04 10.41
CA PHE A 169 -9.18 -1.83 9.66
C PHE A 169 -9.86 -0.59 10.24
N GLY A 170 -11.11 -0.69 10.69
CA GLY A 170 -11.82 0.41 11.32
C GLY A 170 -11.08 0.92 12.57
N PHE A 171 -10.65 0.00 13.42
CA PHE A 171 -9.86 0.32 14.61
C PHE A 171 -8.51 0.97 14.25
N PHE A 172 -7.77 0.41 13.29
CA PHE A 172 -6.49 0.97 12.84
C PHE A 172 -6.65 2.35 12.19
N LEU A 173 -7.71 2.57 11.41
CA LEU A 173 -7.99 3.86 10.78
C LEU A 173 -8.36 4.94 11.81
N ILE A 174 -9.07 4.58 12.88
CA ILE A 174 -9.36 5.54 13.96
C ILE A 174 -8.07 5.93 14.69
N ILE A 175 -7.24 4.95 15.09
CA ILE A 175 -5.98 5.23 15.78
C ILE A 175 -5.03 6.03 14.88
N GLY A 176 -4.85 5.57 13.64
CA GLY A 176 -4.01 6.23 12.65
C GLY A 176 -4.51 7.64 12.33
N GLY A 177 -5.83 7.82 12.23
CA GLY A 177 -6.42 9.12 11.96
C GLY A 177 -6.28 10.10 13.12
N ILE A 178 -6.40 9.65 14.38
CA ILE A 178 -6.07 10.46 15.56
C ILE A 178 -4.59 10.89 15.49
N GLY A 179 -3.70 9.94 15.17
CA GLY A 179 -2.27 10.23 14.94
C GLY A 179 -2.04 11.25 13.83
N GLY A 180 -2.77 11.15 12.71
CA GLY A 180 -2.70 12.08 11.58
C GLY A 180 -3.16 13.50 11.95
N ILE A 181 -4.24 13.63 12.72
CA ILE A 181 -4.70 14.94 13.22
C ILE A 181 -3.64 15.58 14.11
N ILE A 182 -3.09 14.83 15.07
CA ILE A 182 -2.04 15.33 15.97
C ILE A 182 -0.79 15.71 15.16
N GLY A 183 -0.38 14.86 14.23
CA GLY A 183 0.78 15.09 13.35
C GLY A 183 0.62 16.34 12.49
N GLY A 184 -0.52 16.51 11.83
CA GLY A 184 -0.81 17.68 11.00
C GLY A 184 -0.86 18.98 11.80
N LEU A 185 -1.42 18.96 13.03
CA LEU A 185 -1.41 20.13 13.92
C LEU A 185 0.01 20.48 14.38
N LYS A 186 0.85 19.46 14.64
CA LYS A 186 2.26 19.67 15.00
C LYS A 186 3.06 20.29 13.85
N MET A 187 2.77 19.94 12.59
CA MET A 187 3.45 20.52 11.41
C MET A 187 3.08 21.98 11.15
N ARG A 188 1.94 22.45 11.68
CA ARG A 188 1.51 23.85 11.56
C ARG A 188 2.28 24.78 12.51
N THR A 189 2.77 24.25 13.64
CA THR A 189 3.42 25.03 14.71
C THR A 189 4.92 25.09 14.49
#